data_AF-A0A7G9W5Y1-F1
#
_entry.id   AF-A0A7G9W5Y1-F1
#
_cell.length_a   1.000
_cell.length_b   1.000
_cell.length_c   1.000
_cell.angle_alpha   90.00
_cell.angle_beta   90.00
_cell.angle_gamma   90.00
#
_symmetry.space_group_name_H-M   'P 1'
#
loop_
_entity.id
_entity.type
_entity.pdbx_description
1 polymer ?
#
loop_
_entity_poly.entity_id
_entity_poly.type
_entity_poly.pdbx_seq_one_letter_code
_entity_poly.pdbx_strand_id
1 'polypeptide(L)' 'MIMVIVIFIGIVMFALGLTMIRKKSITENILDVIIDSLTGTFFFSEVGLMLFGLLLIVLGLVELFN' A
#
# COMPACT_ATOMS: atom_id res chain seq x y z
N MET A 1 -2.40 -22.36 3.29
CA MET A 1 -1.04 -22.00 2.81
C MET A 1 -1.03 -20.82 1.85
N ILE A 2 -1.82 -20.85 0.77
CA ILE A 2 -1.89 -19.74 -0.21
C ILE A 2 -2.26 -18.40 0.45
N MET A 3 -3.24 -18.39 1.37
CA MET A 3 -3.65 -17.14 2.05
C MET A 3 -2.57 -16.52 2.92
N VAL A 4 -1.76 -17.34 3.60
CA VAL A 4 -0.61 -16.84 4.38
C VAL A 4 0.40 -16.17 3.45
N ILE A 5 0.65 -16.73 2.27
CA ILE A 5 1.52 -16.14 1.25
C ILE A 5 0.96 -14.80 0.76
N VAL A 6 -0.35 -14.71 0.51
CA VAL A 6 -1.01 -13.45 0.12
C VAL A 6 -0.85 -12.36 1.18
N ILE A 7 -1.00 -12.70 2.46
CA ILE A 7 -0.77 -11.76 3.57
C ILE A 7 0.69 -11.29 3.57
N PHE A 8 1.66 -12.19 3.42
CA PHE A 8 3.07 -11.81 3.37
C PHE A 8 3.39 -10.89 2.18
N ILE A 9 2.84 -11.17 1.00
CA ILE A 9 2.97 -10.30 -0.18
C ILE A 9 2.37 -8.93 0.11
N GLY A 10 1.18 -8.88 0.71
CA GLY A 10 0.52 -7.64 1.11
C GLY A 10 1.36 -6.81 2.09
N ILE A 11 1.97 -7.45 3.10
CA ILE A 11 2.88 -6.79 4.06
C ILE A 11 4.10 -6.21 3.35
N VAL A 12 4.73 -6.95 2.43
CA VAL A 12 5.89 -6.47 1.67
C VAL A 12 5.51 -5.27 0.81
N MET A 13 4.39 -5.34 0.09
CA MET A 13 3.90 -4.22 -0.72
C MET A 13 3.58 -3.00 0.14
N PHE A 14 2.90 -3.19 1.28
CA PHE A 14 2.58 -2.12 2.21
C PHE A 14 3.85 -1.44 2.74
N ALA A 15 4.86 -2.20 3.16
CA ALA A 15 6.13 -1.67 3.65
C ALA A 15 6.92 -0.92 2.57
N LEU A 16 6.89 -1.39 1.33
CA LEU A 16 7.51 -0.70 0.18
C LEU A 16 6.81 0.63 -0.10
N GLY A 17 5.47 0.64 -0.15
CA GLY A 17 4.71 1.89 -0.31
C GLY A 17 5.00 2.89 0.81
N LEU A 18 5.02 2.41 2.06
CA LEU A 18 5.28 3.24 3.24
C LEU A 18 6.69 3.85 3.23
N THR A 19 7.70 3.08 2.83
CA THR A 19 9.10 3.58 2.73
C THR A 19 9.27 4.61 1.63
N MET A 20 8.56 4.47 0.50
CA MET A 20 8.59 5.47 -0.57
C MET A 20 7.88 6.77 -0.15
N ILE A 21 6.69 6.68 0.47
CA ILE A 21 5.97 7.84 1.00
C ILE A 21 6.82 8.58 2.02
N ARG A 22 7.49 7.87 2.93
CA ARG A 22 8.33 8.48 3.97
C ARG A 22 9.48 9.29 3.37
N LYS A 23 10.08 8.83 2.27
CA LYS A 23 11.12 9.56 1.56
C LYS A 23 10.58 10.84 0.91
N LYS A 24 9.40 10.75 0.30
CA LYS A 24 8.76 11.88 -0.40
C LYS A 24 8.18 12.92 0.55
N SER A 25 7.58 12.50 1.67
CA SER A 25 7.04 13.35 2.74
C SER A 25 8.09 14.23 3.43
N ILE A 26 9.37 13.85 3.40
CA ILE A 26 10.46 14.69 3.93
C ILE A 26 10.74 15.86 2.98
N THR A 27 10.37 15.72 1.71
CA THR A 27 10.65 16.68 0.63
C THR A 27 9.41 17.50 0.24
N GLU A 28 8.21 16.93 0.36
CA GLU A 28 6.94 17.52 -0.06
C GLU A 28 5.85 17.36 1.00
N ASN A 29 4.87 18.27 0.98
CA ASN A 29 3.74 18.24 1.89
C ASN A 29 2.90 16.98 1.63
N ILE A 30 2.52 16.25 2.69
CA ILE A 30 1.79 14.97 2.56
C ILE A 30 0.48 15.13 1.77
N LEU A 31 -0.16 16.31 1.87
CA LEU A 31 -1.35 16.67 1.10
C LEU A 31 -1.11 16.70 -0.41
N ASP A 32 0.03 17.22 -0.85
CA ASP A 32 0.37 17.27 -2.27
C ASP A 32 0.62 15.86 -2.81
N VAL A 33 1.28 15.01 -2.03
CA VAL A 33 1.50 13.58 -2.37
C VAL A 33 0.18 12.82 -2.52
N ILE A 34 -0.80 13.10 -1.66
CA ILE A 34 -2.14 12.49 -1.75
C ILE A 34 -2.89 12.99 -2.99
N ILE A 35 -2.86 14.30 -3.25
CA ILE A 35 -3.54 14.87 -4.43
C ILE A 35 -2.93 14.33 -5.72
N ASP A 36 -1.60 14.29 -5.81
CA ASP A 36 -0.87 13.77 -6.97
C ASP A 36 -1.13 12.26 -7.18
N SER A 37 -1.32 11.51 -6.10
CA SER A 37 -1.73 10.10 -6.18
C SER A 37 -3.15 9.91 -6.73
N LEU A 38 -4.05 10.88 -6.50
CA LEU A 38 -5.45 10.85 -6.96
C LEU A 38 -5.62 11.36 -8.40
N THR A 39 -4.75 12.26 -8.85
CA THR A 39 -4.78 12.81 -10.22
C THR A 39 -3.92 12.02 -11.20
N GLY A 40 -2.90 11.27 -10.74
CA GLY A 40 -2.05 10.40 -11.55
C GLY A 40 -2.52 8.94 -11.63
N THR A 41 -1.67 8.06 -12.18
CA THR A 41 -1.89 6.60 -12.18
C THR A 41 -1.80 6.05 -10.75
N PHE A 42 -2.94 6.06 -10.05
CA PHE A 42 -3.08 5.65 -8.65
C PHE A 42 -2.39 4.32 -8.34
N PHE A 43 -2.51 3.30 -9.21
CA PHE A 43 -1.88 1.98 -9.04
C PHE A 43 -0.34 1.99 -9.01
N PHE A 44 0.30 2.98 -9.63
CA PHE A 44 1.76 3.15 -9.61
C PHE A 44 2.22 4.24 -8.64
N SER A 45 1.27 4.93 -7.99
CA SER A 45 1.60 5.88 -6.92
C SER A 45 2.00 5.13 -5.66
N GLU A 46 2.85 5.77 -4.86
CA GLU A 46 3.38 5.17 -3.62
C GLU A 46 2.25 4.90 -2.61
N VAL A 47 1.25 5.78 -2.63
CA VAL A 47 0.00 5.68 -1.85
C VAL A 47 -0.86 4.52 -2.34
N GLY A 48 -1.04 4.36 -3.65
CA GLY A 48 -1.82 3.25 -4.19
C GLY A 48 -1.18 1.89 -3.93
N LEU A 49 0.16 1.79 -4.00
CA LEU A 49 0.89 0.56 -3.69
C LEU A 49 0.74 0.18 -2.20
N MET A 50 0.76 1.18 -1.32
CA MET A 50 0.46 1.00 0.11
C MET A 50 -0.98 0.52 0.33
N LEU A 51 -1.97 1.21 -0.26
CA LEU A 51 -3.39 0.86 -0.08
C LEU A 51 -3.74 -0.51 -0.68
N PHE A 52 -3.13 -0.88 -1.81
CA PHE A 52 -3.30 -2.20 -2.40
C PHE A 52 -2.68 -3.30 -1.52
N GLY A 53 -1.50 -3.07 -0.96
CA GLY A 53 -0.89 -3.98 0.02
C GLY A 53 -1.77 -4.17 1.26
N LEU A 54 -2.36 -3.09 1.77
CA LEU A 54 -3.33 -3.15 2.88
C LEU A 54 -4.55 -3.99 2.52
N LEU A 55 -5.10 -3.83 1.32
CA LEU A 55 -6.25 -4.59 0.85
C LEU A 55 -5.97 -6.10 0.79
N LEU A 56 -4.80 -6.50 0.30
CA LEU A 56 -4.38 -7.91 0.27
C LEU A 56 -4.26 -8.50 1.69
N ILE A 57 -3.76 -7.73 2.65
CA ILE A 57 -3.71 -8.16 4.06
C ILE A 57 -5.12 -8.38 4.60
N VAL A 58 -6.03 -7.42 4.38
CA VAL A 58 -7.41 -7.51 4.87
C VAL A 58 -8.13 -8.73 4.26
N LEU A 59 -8.05 -8.91 2.93
CA LEU A 59 -8.67 -10.07 2.26
C LEU A 59 -8.07 -11.38 2.77
N GLY A 60 -6.75 -11.44 2.91
CA GLY A 60 -6.06 -12.61 3.43
C GLY A 60 -6.48 -12.96 4.86
N LEU A 61 -6.70 -11.96 5.71
CA LEU A 61 -7.18 -12.16 7.08
C LEU A 61 -8.64 -12.60 7.10
N VAL A 62 -9.53 -11.95 6.35
CA VAL A 62 -10.97 -12.28 6.31
C VAL A 62 -11.18 -13.75 5.97
N GLU A 63 -10.46 -14.26 4.97
CA GLU A 63 -10.56 -15.66 4.56
C GLU A 63 -9.85 -16.63 5.51
N LEU A 64 -8.96 -16.16 6.38
CA LEU A 64 -8.35 -16.98 7.43
C LEU A 64 -9.29 -17.20 8.63
N PHE A 65 -10.29 -16.32 8.79
CA PHE A 65 -11.27 -16.34 9.88
C PHE A 65 -12.68 -16.79 9.44
N ASN A 66 -12.92 -16.95 8.13
CA ASN A 66 -14.12 -17.59 7.56
C ASN A 66 -13.86 -19.08 7.30
#